data_AF-A0A453KLW5-F1
#
_entry.id   AF-A0A453KLW5-F1
#
_cell.length_a   1.000
_cell.length_b   1.000
_cell.length_c   1.000
_cell.angle_alpha   90.00
_cell.angle_beta   90.00
_cell.angle_gamma   90.00
#
_symmetry.space_group_name_H-M   'P 1'
#
loop_
_entity.id
_entity.type
_entity.pdbx_description
1 polymer ?
#
loop_
_entity_poly.entity_id
_entity_poly.type
_entity_poly.pdbx_seq_one_letter_code
_entity_poly.pdbx_strand_id
1 'polypeptide(L)'
;LVCLIRHLIAKVHAYERMNRVFNYTLDPCGPVYITIGDGGNIEEIDIDHADDPGKCPSPGDNQPEFGGVCHLNFTSGPAKGKFCWERQPEWSAFRESSFGHGILEVVNSTYALWTWHRNQDAYGEHSVGDQIYIVREPDKCLLQPRGVISQDCPTAGCPSSTLSSTSGAEQAAKNGRLLLDYYMYDFD
;
A
#
# COMPACT_ATOMS: atom_id res chain seq x y z
N LEU A 1 -2.31 13.72 1.62
CA LEU A 1 -1.91 12.79 0.55
C LEU A 1 -1.29 11.51 1.09
N VAL A 2 -0.38 11.59 2.08
CA VAL A 2 0.20 10.43 2.77
C VAL A 2 -0.86 9.42 3.27
N CYS A 3 -2.03 9.88 3.73
CA CYS A 3 -3.12 8.96 4.14
C CYS A 3 -3.77 8.15 3.00
N LEU A 4 -3.58 8.51 1.71
CA LEU A 4 -4.08 7.73 0.57
C LEU A 4 -3.13 6.62 0.13
N ILE A 5 -1.85 6.71 0.54
CA ILE A 5 -0.88 5.62 0.44
C ILE A 5 -0.85 4.98 1.82
N ARG A 6 -1.77 4.06 2.06
CA ARG A 6 -2.07 3.61 3.43
C ARG A 6 -1.03 2.62 3.97
N HIS A 7 -0.25 2.00 3.09
CA HIS A 7 0.76 1.02 3.47
C HIS A 7 1.87 1.00 2.41
N LEU A 8 3.05 1.47 2.80
CA LEU A 8 4.31 1.12 2.15
C LEU A 8 4.80 -0.14 2.86
N ILE A 9 4.72 -1.27 2.18
CA ILE A 9 5.09 -2.57 2.76
C ILE A 9 6.48 -2.91 2.24
N ALA A 10 7.42 -3.18 3.15
CA ALA A 10 8.80 -3.51 2.81
C ALA A 10 9.13 -5.01 2.95
N LYS A 11 8.18 -5.84 3.44
CA LYS A 11 8.44 -7.26 3.76
C LYS A 11 8.60 -8.16 2.53
N VAL A 12 7.93 -7.83 1.43
CA VAL A 12 8.01 -8.56 0.16
C VAL A 12 9.13 -7.92 -0.65
N HIS A 13 10.10 -8.71 -1.09
CA HIS A 13 11.28 -8.22 -1.81
C HIS A 13 10.96 -8.05 -3.29
N ALA A 14 9.98 -7.21 -3.59
CA ALA A 14 9.59 -6.86 -4.95
C ALA A 14 8.86 -5.51 -4.95
N TYR A 15 8.69 -4.94 -6.14
CA TYR A 15 7.87 -3.77 -6.35
C TYR A 15 6.45 -4.19 -6.79
N GLU A 16 5.42 -3.66 -6.13
CA GLU A 16 4.04 -3.80 -6.58
C GLU A 16 3.25 -2.53 -6.32
N ARG A 17 2.47 -2.10 -7.31
CA ARG A 17 1.48 -1.04 -7.19
C ARG A 17 0.09 -1.58 -7.49
N MET A 18 -0.82 -1.34 -6.56
CA MET A 18 -2.22 -1.68 -6.73
C MET A 18 -3.03 -0.54 -7.37
N ASN A 19 -4.14 -0.89 -8.01
CA ASN A 19 -5.25 0.03 -8.26
C ASN A 19 -5.90 0.43 -6.92
N ARG A 20 -6.75 1.46 -6.96
CA ARG A 20 -7.52 1.85 -5.78
C ARG A 20 -8.45 0.72 -5.35
N VAL A 21 -8.27 0.24 -4.13
CA VAL A 21 -8.95 -0.96 -3.63
C VAL A 21 -9.39 -0.77 -2.18
N PHE A 22 -10.59 -1.24 -1.88
CA PHE A 22 -11.10 -1.35 -0.53
C PHE A 22 -11.77 -2.71 -0.37
N ASN A 23 -11.37 -3.46 0.67
CA ASN A 23 -11.91 -4.79 0.96
C ASN A 23 -11.93 -5.73 -0.26
N TYR A 24 -10.77 -5.90 -0.91
CA TYR A 24 -10.59 -6.74 -2.11
C TYR A 24 -11.47 -6.37 -3.32
N THR A 25 -12.06 -5.17 -3.32
CA THR A 25 -12.89 -4.67 -4.41
C THR A 25 -12.31 -3.37 -4.93
N LEU A 26 -12.26 -3.20 -6.26
CA LEU A 26 -11.87 -1.94 -6.87
C LEU A 26 -12.81 -0.83 -6.40
N ASP A 27 -12.24 0.23 -5.84
CA ASP A 27 -12.99 1.33 -5.23
C ASP A 27 -12.31 2.65 -5.60
N PRO A 28 -12.96 3.55 -6.38
CA PRO A 28 -12.40 4.86 -6.72
C PRO A 28 -12.04 5.73 -5.51
N CYS A 29 -12.66 5.48 -4.36
CA CYS A 29 -12.38 6.17 -3.10
C CYS A 29 -11.42 5.38 -2.19
N GLY A 30 -11.07 4.15 -2.56
CA GLY A 30 -10.07 3.34 -1.88
C GLY A 30 -8.66 3.96 -1.99
N PRO A 31 -7.78 3.65 -1.04
CA PRO A 31 -6.37 4.01 -1.12
C PRO A 31 -5.67 3.25 -2.26
N VAL A 32 -4.52 3.78 -2.66
CA VAL A 32 -3.54 3.07 -3.51
C VAL A 32 -2.55 2.41 -2.56
N TYR A 33 -2.30 1.11 -2.72
CA TYR A 33 -1.26 0.40 -1.99
C TYR A 33 -0.03 0.26 -2.89
N ILE A 34 1.14 0.51 -2.32
CA ILE A 34 2.42 0.41 -3.03
C ILE A 34 3.37 -0.35 -2.11
N THR A 35 3.90 -1.46 -2.57
CA THR A 35 4.90 -2.29 -1.91
C THR A 35 6.26 -1.94 -2.51
N ILE A 36 7.23 -1.67 -1.64
CA ILE A 36 8.60 -1.25 -2.00
C ILE A 36 9.55 -1.90 -1.01
N GLY A 37 9.61 -3.23 -1.04
CA GLY A 37 10.60 -4.01 -0.27
C GLY A 37 11.81 -4.40 -1.09
N ASP A 38 11.95 -3.82 -2.28
CA ASP A 38 12.96 -4.13 -3.30
C ASP A 38 14.26 -3.32 -3.13
N GLY A 39 14.64 -3.02 -1.89
CA GLY A 39 15.82 -2.20 -1.59
C GLY A 39 17.18 -2.87 -1.86
N GLY A 40 17.21 -4.19 -2.09
CA GLY A 40 18.46 -4.93 -2.37
C GLY A 40 19.07 -5.66 -1.17
N ASN A 41 18.25 -6.29 -0.31
CA ASN A 41 18.76 -7.11 0.79
C ASN A 41 19.34 -8.46 0.30
N ILE A 42 19.98 -9.20 1.21
CA ILE A 42 20.61 -10.50 0.91
C ILE A 42 19.60 -11.66 0.74
N GLU A 43 18.36 -11.46 1.16
CA GLU A 43 17.30 -12.48 1.17
C GLU A 43 16.71 -12.73 -0.24
N GLU A 44 17.38 -12.23 -1.28
CA GLU A 44 17.02 -12.33 -2.70
C GLU A 44 15.68 -11.66 -3.04
N ILE A 45 15.36 -11.62 -4.34
CA ILE A 45 14.18 -10.95 -4.87
C ILE A 45 13.02 -11.93 -5.05
N ASP A 46 11.81 -11.53 -4.65
CA ASP A 46 10.62 -12.36 -4.79
C ASP A 46 10.16 -12.37 -6.26
N ILE A 47 10.19 -13.53 -6.90
CA ILE A 47 9.80 -13.72 -8.32
C ILE A 47 8.51 -14.52 -8.52
N ASP A 48 8.11 -15.30 -7.52
CA ASP A 48 6.91 -16.12 -7.57
C ASP A 48 5.69 -15.32 -7.16
N HIS A 49 4.57 -15.53 -7.84
CA HIS A 49 3.27 -14.97 -7.47
C HIS A 49 2.34 -16.06 -6.98
N ALA A 50 1.47 -15.75 -6.02
CA ALA A 50 0.47 -16.70 -5.52
C ALA A 50 -0.52 -17.17 -6.61
N ASP A 51 -0.66 -16.38 -7.68
CA ASP A 51 -1.48 -16.71 -8.85
C ASP A 51 -0.73 -17.47 -9.97
N ASP A 52 0.57 -17.73 -9.80
CA ASP A 52 1.31 -18.59 -10.71
C ASP A 52 0.89 -20.07 -10.55
N PRO A 53 0.93 -20.87 -11.63
CA PRO A 53 0.52 -22.27 -11.58
C PRO A 53 1.26 -23.08 -10.51
N GLY A 54 0.52 -23.56 -9.50
CA GLY A 54 1.05 -24.40 -8.42
C GLY A 54 1.73 -23.63 -7.28
N LYS A 55 1.69 -22.30 -7.29
CA LYS A 55 2.33 -21.44 -6.27
C LYS A 55 1.37 -20.88 -5.22
N CYS A 56 0.06 -21.13 -5.34
CA CYS A 56 -0.90 -20.72 -4.34
C CYS A 56 -0.62 -21.41 -2.99
N PRO A 57 -0.35 -20.66 -1.91
CA PRO A 57 -0.07 -21.24 -0.60
C PRO A 57 -1.29 -21.95 -0.01
N SER A 58 -1.04 -22.97 0.81
CA SER A 58 -2.05 -23.66 1.59
C SER A 58 -2.50 -22.82 2.78
N PRO A 59 -3.72 -23.00 3.33
CA PRO A 59 -4.20 -22.23 4.48
C PRO A 59 -3.39 -22.38 5.77
N GLY A 60 -2.55 -23.42 5.85
CA GLY A 60 -1.59 -23.65 6.95
C GLY A 60 -0.25 -22.94 6.75
N ASP A 61 0.02 -22.44 5.55
CA ASP A 61 1.17 -21.59 5.26
C ASP A 61 0.87 -20.16 5.76
N ASN A 62 1.91 -19.35 5.98
CA ASN A 62 1.80 -17.96 6.44
C ASN A 62 1.14 -17.78 7.82
N GLN A 63 1.35 -18.73 8.74
CA GLN A 63 0.94 -18.54 10.13
C GLN A 63 1.77 -17.40 10.75
N PRO A 64 1.13 -16.31 11.22
CA PRO A 64 1.86 -15.21 11.83
C PRO A 64 2.42 -15.66 13.20
N GLU A 65 3.63 -15.21 13.53
CA GLU A 65 4.27 -15.48 14.84
C GLU A 65 3.44 -14.92 16.00
N PHE A 66 2.74 -13.80 15.75
CA PHE A 66 1.85 -13.16 16.70
C PHE A 66 0.47 -12.96 16.09
N GLY A 67 -0.57 -13.37 16.83
CA GLY A 67 -1.97 -13.14 16.46
C GLY A 67 -2.69 -14.38 15.89
N GLY A 68 -3.94 -14.17 15.50
CA GLY A 68 -4.77 -15.19 14.90
C GLY A 68 -4.70 -15.19 13.37
N VAL A 69 -5.07 -16.32 12.77
CA VAL A 69 -5.14 -16.47 11.32
C VAL A 69 -6.50 -15.98 10.80
N CYS A 70 -6.49 -15.11 9.80
CA CYS A 70 -7.70 -14.60 9.14
C CYS A 70 -7.72 -14.96 7.64
N HIS A 71 -7.37 -16.20 7.29
CA HIS A 71 -7.47 -16.70 5.92
C HIS A 71 -8.94 -16.88 5.54
N LEU A 72 -9.44 -16.03 4.66
CA LEU A 72 -10.80 -16.14 4.12
C LEU A 72 -10.72 -16.41 2.62
N ASN A 73 -11.38 -17.47 2.16
CA ASN A 73 -11.60 -17.67 0.74
C ASN A 73 -12.45 -16.52 0.19
N PHE A 74 -12.17 -16.12 -1.05
CA PHE A 74 -12.97 -15.09 -1.70
C PHE A 74 -14.43 -15.56 -1.82
N THR A 75 -15.38 -14.75 -1.36
CA THR A 75 -16.81 -15.06 -1.43
C THR A 75 -17.47 -14.55 -2.71
N SER A 76 -16.76 -13.71 -3.48
CA SER A 76 -17.20 -13.05 -4.70
C SER A 76 -16.05 -12.85 -5.69
N GLY A 77 -16.38 -12.39 -6.90
CA GLY A 77 -15.40 -12.07 -7.94
C GLY A 77 -14.79 -13.28 -8.67
N PRO A 78 -13.76 -13.06 -9.51
CA PRO A 78 -13.13 -14.09 -10.34
C PRO A 78 -12.51 -15.27 -9.57
N ALA A 79 -12.09 -15.06 -8.32
CA ALA A 79 -11.54 -16.11 -7.46
C ALA A 79 -12.55 -16.69 -6.45
N LYS A 80 -13.86 -16.53 -6.68
CA LYS A 80 -14.90 -17.02 -5.77
C LYS A 80 -14.70 -18.50 -5.41
N GLY A 81 -14.69 -18.77 -4.12
CA GLY A 81 -14.50 -20.11 -3.54
C GLY A 81 -13.04 -20.57 -3.47
N LYS A 82 -12.09 -19.77 -3.97
CA LYS A 82 -10.65 -20.06 -3.96
C LYS A 82 -9.92 -19.13 -2.99
N PHE A 83 -8.71 -19.54 -2.62
CA PHE A 83 -7.82 -18.74 -1.77
C PHE A 83 -6.94 -17.79 -2.59
N CYS A 84 -6.48 -18.22 -3.77
CA CYS A 84 -5.72 -17.40 -4.72
C CYS A 84 -6.47 -17.24 -6.04
N TRP A 85 -6.05 -16.25 -6.82
CA TRP A 85 -6.43 -16.11 -8.21
C TRP A 85 -5.59 -17.06 -9.08
N GLU A 86 -5.99 -17.26 -10.33
CA GLU A 86 -5.22 -18.06 -11.33
C GLU A 86 -4.56 -17.17 -12.39
N ARG A 87 -4.63 -15.86 -12.18
CA ARG A 87 -4.03 -14.80 -12.98
C ARG A 87 -3.84 -13.57 -12.09
N GLN A 88 -3.04 -12.63 -12.55
CA GLN A 88 -2.87 -11.35 -11.86
C GLN A 88 -4.24 -10.74 -11.54
N PRO A 89 -4.53 -10.46 -10.26
CA PRO A 89 -5.81 -9.90 -9.87
C PRO A 89 -5.95 -8.47 -10.38
N GLU A 90 -7.19 -8.05 -10.65
CA GLU A 90 -7.48 -6.76 -11.28
C GLU A 90 -7.07 -5.55 -10.42
N TRP A 91 -6.90 -5.75 -9.11
CA TRP A 91 -6.35 -4.73 -8.23
C TRP A 91 -4.83 -4.62 -8.26
N SER A 92 -4.08 -5.60 -8.78
CA SER A 92 -2.64 -5.49 -9.00
C SER A 92 -2.42 -4.78 -10.33
N ALA A 93 -2.03 -3.51 -10.29
CA ALA A 93 -1.92 -2.68 -11.49
C ALA A 93 -0.56 -2.85 -12.18
N PHE A 94 0.50 -2.98 -11.38
CA PHE A 94 1.86 -3.20 -11.84
C PHE A 94 2.62 -3.98 -10.77
N ARG A 95 3.43 -4.98 -11.19
CA ARG A 95 4.31 -5.73 -10.29
C ARG A 95 5.58 -6.11 -11.06
N GLU A 96 6.74 -5.91 -10.45
CA GLU A 96 8.03 -6.23 -11.05
C GLU A 96 9.04 -6.66 -9.99
N SER A 97 9.70 -7.77 -10.27
CA SER A 97 10.81 -8.30 -9.46
C SER A 97 12.12 -7.67 -9.94
N SER A 98 12.33 -6.41 -9.59
CA SER A 98 13.62 -5.73 -9.75
C SER A 98 13.93 -4.92 -8.50
N PHE A 99 15.21 -4.78 -8.15
CA PHE A 99 15.60 -3.87 -7.10
C PHE A 99 15.43 -2.43 -7.56
N GLY A 100 15.05 -1.55 -6.65
CA GLY A 100 14.70 -0.18 -6.98
C GLY A 100 14.41 0.69 -5.78
N HIS A 101 13.91 1.88 -6.08
CA HIS A 101 13.43 2.83 -5.08
C HIS A 101 12.30 3.67 -5.64
N GLY A 102 11.52 4.25 -4.72
CA GLY A 102 10.36 5.06 -5.04
C GLY A 102 10.54 6.53 -4.69
N ILE A 103 9.94 7.40 -5.49
CA ILE A 103 9.91 8.85 -5.27
C ILE A 103 8.46 9.31 -5.35
N LEU A 104 8.03 10.01 -4.29
CA LEU A 104 6.72 10.66 -4.22
C LEU A 104 6.90 12.19 -4.26
N GLU A 105 6.39 12.83 -5.30
CA GLU A 105 6.42 14.27 -5.47
C GLU A 105 5.01 14.83 -5.28
N VAL A 106 4.80 15.53 -4.16
CA VAL A 106 3.50 16.14 -3.86
C VAL A 106 3.42 17.48 -4.56
N VAL A 107 2.65 17.52 -5.66
CA VAL A 107 2.49 18.72 -6.49
C VAL A 107 1.57 19.74 -5.80
N ASN A 108 0.42 19.28 -5.30
CA ASN A 108 -0.54 20.12 -4.60
C ASN A 108 -1.46 19.29 -3.68
N SER A 109 -2.55 19.89 -3.18
CA SER A 109 -3.51 19.23 -2.27
C SER A 109 -4.25 18.03 -2.87
N THR A 110 -4.19 17.85 -4.18
CA THR A 110 -5.00 16.90 -4.97
C THR A 110 -4.12 15.93 -5.76
N TYR A 111 -2.96 16.38 -6.26
CA TYR A 111 -2.07 15.62 -7.12
C TYR A 111 -0.74 15.29 -6.42
N ALA A 112 -0.31 14.04 -6.51
CA ALA A 112 1.09 13.67 -6.40
C ALA A 112 1.52 12.80 -7.58
N LEU A 113 2.78 12.93 -7.95
CA LEU A 113 3.44 12.03 -8.88
C LEU A 113 4.14 10.94 -8.07
N TRP A 114 3.85 9.69 -8.42
CA TRP A 114 4.59 8.52 -8.00
C TRP A 114 5.50 8.06 -9.12
N THR A 115 6.76 7.82 -8.81
CA THR A 115 7.74 7.20 -9.72
C THR A 115 8.53 6.14 -9.00
N TRP A 116 8.70 4.99 -9.63
CA TRP A 116 9.61 3.94 -9.19
C TRP A 116 10.72 3.76 -10.23
N HIS A 117 11.95 3.65 -9.73
CA HIS A 117 13.16 3.56 -10.52
C HIS A 117 13.90 2.26 -10.21
N ARG A 118 14.25 1.54 -11.26
CA ARG A 118 15.01 0.30 -11.19
C ARG A 118 16.49 0.59 -11.00
N ASN A 119 17.15 -0.19 -10.16
CA ASN A 119 18.59 -0.05 -9.92
C ASN A 119 19.43 -0.35 -11.17
N GLN A 120 19.01 -1.30 -12.00
CA GLN A 120 19.71 -1.62 -13.25
C GLN A 120 19.69 -0.48 -14.28
N ASP A 121 18.75 0.45 -14.17
CA ASP A 121 18.61 1.56 -15.12
C ASP A 121 19.23 2.86 -14.60
N ALA A 122 20.01 2.82 -13.52
CA ALA A 122 20.54 4.00 -12.83
C ALA A 122 21.35 4.96 -13.74
N TYR A 123 21.92 4.47 -14.84
CA TYR A 123 22.67 5.27 -15.82
C TYR A 123 21.83 5.74 -17.03
N GLY A 124 20.58 5.31 -17.12
CA GLY A 124 19.65 5.77 -18.15
C GLY A 124 19.10 7.14 -17.76
N GLU A 125 19.48 8.17 -18.50
CA GLU A 125 18.89 9.51 -18.36
C GLU A 125 17.37 9.38 -18.60
N HIS A 126 16.57 9.56 -17.54
CA HIS A 126 15.10 9.39 -17.51
C HIS A 126 14.55 7.95 -17.56
N SER A 127 15.32 6.95 -17.12
CA SER A 127 14.73 5.62 -16.91
C SER A 127 13.74 5.64 -15.74
N VAL A 128 12.49 5.30 -16.03
CA VAL A 128 11.44 5.14 -15.03
C VAL A 128 10.84 3.76 -15.23
N GLY A 129 10.84 2.94 -14.18
CA GLY A 129 10.23 1.61 -14.24
C GLY A 129 8.71 1.71 -14.23
N ASP A 130 8.16 2.53 -13.33
CA ASP A 130 6.72 2.78 -13.23
C ASP A 130 6.44 4.23 -12.81
N GLN A 131 5.36 4.82 -13.33
CA GLN A 131 4.99 6.20 -13.07
C GLN A 131 3.47 6.38 -13.10
N ILE A 132 2.93 7.10 -12.10
CA ILE A 132 1.50 7.44 -12.07
C ILE A 132 1.23 8.73 -11.30
N TYR A 133 0.24 9.50 -11.74
CA TYR A 133 -0.36 10.55 -10.90
C TYR A 133 -1.42 9.97 -9.97
N ILE A 134 -1.21 10.10 -8.66
CA ILE A 134 -2.19 9.80 -7.63
C ILE A 134 -3.03 11.05 -7.39
N VAL A 135 -4.24 11.04 -7.95
CA VAL A 135 -5.19 12.16 -7.83
C VAL A 135 -6.24 11.81 -6.79
N ARG A 136 -6.35 12.60 -5.71
CA ARG A 136 -7.43 12.44 -4.71
C ARG A 136 -8.61 13.32 -5.04
N GLU A 137 -9.81 12.80 -4.84
CA GLU A 137 -11.05 13.52 -5.10
C GLU A 137 -11.83 13.74 -3.79
N PRO A 138 -11.46 14.77 -2.99
CA PRO A 138 -12.08 14.99 -1.68
C PRO A 138 -13.61 15.15 -1.79
N ASP A 139 -14.10 15.89 -2.79
CA ASP A 139 -15.54 16.16 -2.91
C ASP A 139 -16.37 14.92 -3.25
N LYS A 140 -15.74 13.88 -3.82
CA LYS A 140 -16.40 12.61 -4.16
C LYS A 140 -16.29 11.57 -3.04
N CYS A 141 -15.16 11.56 -2.34
CA CYS A 141 -14.78 10.46 -1.45
C CYS A 141 -14.75 10.83 0.04
N LEU A 142 -14.83 12.12 0.37
CA LEU A 142 -15.25 12.51 1.71
C LEU A 142 -16.70 12.09 1.84
N LEU A 143 -16.95 11.14 2.74
CA LEU A 143 -18.30 10.84 3.20
C LEU A 143 -18.98 12.18 3.45
N GLN A 144 -19.99 12.52 2.66
CA GLN A 144 -20.97 13.46 3.16
C GLN A 144 -21.37 12.92 4.53
N PRO A 145 -21.41 13.76 5.57
CA PRO A 145 -21.93 13.32 6.84
C PRO A 145 -23.35 12.84 6.56
N ARG A 146 -23.55 11.52 6.44
CA ARG A 146 -24.85 10.91 6.66
C ARG A 146 -25.24 11.47 8.00
N GLY A 147 -26.30 12.27 8.04
CA GLY A 147 -26.84 12.81 9.27
C GLY A 147 -26.99 11.67 10.25
N VAL A 148 -26.02 11.54 11.15
CA VAL A 148 -26.14 10.70 12.33
C VAL A 148 -27.15 11.47 13.16
N ILE A 149 -28.40 11.04 13.10
CA ILE A 149 -29.36 11.31 14.16
C ILE A 149 -28.62 10.90 15.43
N SER A 150 -28.31 11.87 16.29
CA SER A 150 -27.68 11.61 17.57
C SER A 150 -28.64 10.75 18.37
N GLN A 151 -28.36 9.45 18.46
CA GLN A 151 -28.78 8.68 19.62
C GLN A 151 -27.63 8.73 20.61
N ASP A 152 -27.94 9.41 21.71
CA ASP A 152 -27.09 9.60 22.88
C ASP A 152 -26.33 8.33 23.25
N CYS A 153 -25.01 8.47 23.43
CA CYS A 153 -24.24 7.48 24.17
C CYS A 153 -24.29 7.87 25.67
N PRO A 154 -24.63 6.96 26.59
CA PRO A 154 -24.72 7.28 28.01
C PRO A 154 -23.37 7.75 28.56
N THR A 155 -23.39 8.91 29.20
CA THR A 155 -22.28 9.47 29.97
C THR A 155 -21.89 8.54 31.12
N ALA A 156 -20.76 7.83 31.00
CA ALA A 156 -19.85 7.56 32.12
C ALA A 156 -18.56 6.86 31.64
N GLY A 157 -17.43 7.56 31.74
CA GLY A 157 -16.14 6.94 32.03
C GLY A 157 -15.21 6.64 30.84
N CYS A 158 -14.54 7.65 30.30
CA CYS A 158 -13.20 7.49 29.73
C CYS A 158 -12.31 8.67 30.16
N PRO A 159 -11.15 8.44 30.79
CA PRO A 159 -10.23 9.51 31.16
C PRO A 159 -9.58 10.11 29.91
N SER A 160 -9.53 11.45 29.85
CA SER A 160 -8.84 12.19 28.79
C SER A 160 -7.33 11.91 28.85
N SER A 161 -6.80 11.22 27.84
CA SER A 161 -5.40 11.34 27.47
C SER A 161 -5.30 12.23 26.24
N THR A 162 -4.78 13.44 26.45
CA THR A 162 -4.40 14.35 25.38
C THR A 162 -3.14 13.79 24.71
N LEU A 163 -3.29 13.11 23.56
CA LEU A 163 -2.14 12.86 22.68
C LEU A 163 -2.07 13.99 21.65
N SER A 164 -1.22 14.98 21.91
CA SER A 164 -0.68 15.83 20.85
C SER A 164 0.45 15.08 20.17
N SER A 165 0.29 14.71 18.90
CA SER A 165 1.40 14.28 18.05
C SER A 165 1.28 14.88 16.65
N THR A 166 1.10 16.19 16.58
CA THR A 166 1.50 16.98 15.42
C THR A 166 3.00 17.22 15.49
N SER A 167 3.80 16.32 14.91
CA SER A 167 5.21 16.64 14.61
C SER A 167 5.84 15.83 13.46
N GLY A 168 5.23 14.73 13.01
CA GLY A 168 5.77 13.99 11.85
C GLY A 168 5.24 14.46 10.48
N ALA A 169 3.95 14.80 10.40
CA ALA A 169 3.29 15.11 9.13
C ALA A 169 3.57 16.53 8.59
N GLU A 170 3.91 17.48 9.46
CA GLU A 170 4.17 18.88 9.08
C GLU A 170 5.57 19.11 8.50
N GLN A 171 6.53 18.22 8.76
CA GLN A 171 7.90 18.40 8.27
C GLN A 171 8.06 18.01 6.80
N ALA A 172 7.25 17.05 6.30
CA ALA A 172 7.28 16.59 4.92
C ALA A 172 6.70 17.61 3.91
N ALA A 173 5.86 18.55 4.38
CA ALA A 173 5.21 19.54 3.53
C ALA A 173 6.13 20.67 3.07
N LYS A 174 7.33 20.82 3.66
CA LYS A 174 8.18 21.99 3.43
C LYS A 174 9.11 21.89 2.20
N ASN A 175 9.39 20.67 1.71
CA ASN A 175 10.37 20.47 0.62
C ASN A 175 9.84 19.70 -0.63
N GLY A 176 8.54 19.42 -0.73
CA GLY A 176 7.89 19.00 -1.99
C GLY A 176 8.25 17.63 -2.59
N ARG A 177 9.26 16.92 -2.06
CA ARG A 177 9.73 15.63 -2.57
C ARG A 177 10.09 14.69 -1.41
N LEU A 178 9.50 13.49 -1.43
CA LEU A 178 9.81 12.40 -0.50
C LEU A 178 10.49 11.29 -1.28
N LEU A 179 11.78 11.10 -1.01
CA LEU A 179 12.51 9.91 -1.43
C LEU A 179 12.19 8.79 -0.43
N LEU A 180 11.72 7.66 -0.93
CA LEU A 180 11.38 6.50 -0.11
C LEU A 180 12.43 5.43 -0.38
N ASP A 181 13.54 5.55 0.34
CA ASP A 181 14.57 4.52 0.44
C ASP A 181 14.41 3.85 1.80
N TYR A 182 13.94 2.61 1.85
CA TYR A 182 13.92 1.84 3.09
C TYR A 182 15.30 1.19 3.26
N TYR A 183 16.27 1.94 3.79
CA TYR A 183 17.46 1.32 4.37
C TYR A 183 17.05 0.69 5.70
N MET A 184 16.75 -0.60 5.67
CA MET A 184 16.58 -1.39 6.88
C MET A 184 17.96 -1.55 7.52
N TYR A 185 18.25 -0.73 8.53
CA TYR A 185 19.30 -1.09 9.50
C TYR A 185 18.74 -2.25 10.32
N ASP A 186 19.23 -3.45 10.06
CA ASP A 186 19.11 -4.58 10.98
C ASP A 186 19.61 -4.12 12.36
N PHE A 187 18.77 -4.27 13.38
CA PHE A 187 19.24 -4.41 14.75
C PHE A 187 19.21 -5.92 15.05
N ASP A 188 20.41 -6.45 15.32
CA ASP A 188 20.69 -7.82 15.79
C ASP A 188 19.69 -8.37 16.81
#